data_AF-A0A7X9GBA7-F1
#
_entry.id   AF-A0A7X9GBA7-F1
#
_cell.length_a   1.000
_cell.length_b   1.000
_cell.length_c   1.000
_cell.angle_alpha   90.00
_cell.angle_beta   90.00
_cell.angle_gamma   90.00
#
_symmetry.space_group_name_H-M   'P 1'
#
loop_
_entity.id
_entity.type
_entity.pdbx_description
1 polymer ?
#
loop_
_entity_poly.entity_id
_entity_poly.type
_entity_poly.pdbx_seq_one_letter_code
_entity_poly.pdbx_strand_id
1 'polypeptide(L)'
;MDIQQLYKDAYLGDKESELLILERLKPLIISSIRRYNPDWNEFEDLIQEGREMILICIKDYNPNINVPFLGYIKSRLKYLYLNKRKVKKEFSLNESFGEDGVEYLELLESKENILEDVLEKEIYTKLYNVINTLPKREKEVLGDFFFRDLTITQISKKYNITYRTVLNQKSNALKKLRERMKNDV
;
A
#
# COMPACT_ATOMS: atom_id res chain seq x y z
N MET A 1 -18.97 -17.22 43.41
CA MET A 1 -18.45 -18.27 42.50
C MET A 1 -17.06 -17.87 42.03
N ASP A 2 -16.10 -18.80 41.93
CA ASP A 2 -14.77 -18.51 41.41
C ASP A 2 -14.77 -18.41 39.87
N ILE A 3 -13.84 -17.65 39.27
CA ILE A 3 -13.73 -17.50 37.81
C ILE A 3 -13.50 -18.85 37.13
N GLN A 4 -12.75 -19.77 37.76
CA GLN A 4 -12.55 -21.10 37.18
C GLN A 4 -13.84 -21.93 37.15
N GLN A 5 -14.68 -21.81 38.18
CA GLN A 5 -15.94 -22.54 38.23
C GLN A 5 -16.91 -22.00 37.17
N LEU A 6 -17.05 -20.68 37.10
CA LEU A 6 -17.86 -20.04 36.06
C LEU A 6 -17.40 -20.44 34.65
N TYR A 7 -16.08 -20.52 34.41
CA TYR A 7 -15.55 -20.98 33.12
C TYR A 7 -16.03 -22.39 32.77
N LYS A 8 -15.97 -23.34 33.71
CA LYS A 8 -16.38 -24.73 33.45
C LYS A 8 -17.86 -24.80 33.08
N ASP A 9 -18.70 -24.07 33.79
CA ASP A 9 -20.14 -24.08 33.57
C ASP A 9 -20.50 -23.36 32.25
N ALA A 10 -19.85 -22.22 31.96
CA ALA A 10 -19.99 -21.52 30.68
C ALA A 10 -19.50 -22.37 29.49
N TYR A 11 -18.42 -23.15 29.67
CA TYR A 11 -17.92 -24.06 28.63
C TYR A 11 -18.93 -25.16 28.27
N LEU A 12 -19.73 -25.60 29.25
CA LEU A 12 -20.82 -26.55 29.06
C LEU A 12 -22.08 -25.90 28.45
N GLY A 13 -22.05 -24.60 28.16
CA GLY A 13 -23.13 -23.86 27.51
C GLY A 13 -24.10 -23.16 28.45
N ASP A 14 -23.79 -23.06 29.76
CA ASP A 14 -24.61 -22.30 30.69
C ASP A 14 -24.53 -20.79 30.41
N LYS A 15 -25.66 -20.21 30.00
CA LYS A 15 -25.76 -18.81 29.59
C LYS A 15 -25.63 -17.83 30.76
N GLU A 16 -26.06 -18.22 31.95
CA GLU A 16 -25.91 -17.40 33.14
C GLU A 16 -24.43 -17.28 33.52
N SER A 17 -23.69 -18.39 33.47
CA SER A 17 -22.25 -18.38 33.71
C SER A 17 -21.48 -17.58 32.65
N GLU A 18 -21.86 -17.67 31.37
CA GLU A 18 -21.29 -16.81 30.31
C GLU A 18 -21.47 -15.32 30.67
N LEU A 19 -22.69 -14.91 31.03
CA LEU A 19 -23.01 -13.53 31.38
C LEU A 19 -22.21 -13.05 32.60
N LEU A 20 -22.17 -13.84 33.67
CA LEU A 20 -21.45 -13.53 34.90
C LEU A 20 -19.93 -13.38 34.68
N ILE A 21 -19.33 -14.19 33.80
CA ILE A 21 -17.92 -14.02 33.40
C ILE A 21 -17.72 -12.67 32.72
N LEU A 22 -18.57 -12.33 31.74
CA LEU A 22 -18.45 -11.08 30.99
C LEU A 22 -18.59 -9.85 31.88
N GLU A 23 -19.53 -9.86 32.83
CA GLU A 23 -19.70 -8.78 33.80
C GLU A 23 -18.48 -8.63 34.71
N ARG A 24 -17.99 -9.75 35.25
CA ARG A 24 -16.84 -9.75 36.17
C ARG A 24 -15.53 -9.36 35.50
N LEU A 25 -15.37 -9.67 34.22
CA LEU A 25 -14.18 -9.35 33.45
C LEU A 25 -14.25 -8.00 32.72
N LYS A 26 -15.39 -7.30 32.76
CA LYS A 26 -15.53 -5.95 32.19
C LYS A 26 -14.43 -4.96 32.66
N PRO A 27 -14.01 -4.92 33.95
CA PRO A 27 -12.91 -4.06 34.38
C PRO A 27 -11.56 -4.43 33.74
N LEU A 28 -11.33 -5.72 33.46
CA LEU A 28 -10.12 -6.18 32.77
C LEU A 28 -10.14 -5.75 31.30
N ILE A 29 -11.30 -5.79 30.64
CA ILE A 29 -11.49 -5.26 29.28
C ILE A 29 -11.13 -3.77 29.27
N ILE A 30 -11.76 -2.97 30.12
CA ILE A 30 -11.56 -1.51 30.18
C ILE A 30 -10.08 -1.16 30.45
N SER A 31 -9.45 -1.85 31.40
CA SER A 31 -8.03 -1.61 31.71
C SER A 31 -7.09 -2.03 30.57
N SER A 32 -7.47 -3.04 29.78
CA SER A 32 -6.72 -3.47 28.59
C SER A 32 -6.86 -2.47 27.44
N ILE A 33 -8.07 -1.97 27.18
CA ILE A 33 -8.34 -0.91 26.20
C ILE A 33 -7.49 0.33 26.52
N ARG A 34 -7.61 0.85 27.75
CA ARG A 34 -6.84 2.04 28.19
C ARG A 34 -5.34 1.88 28.03
N ARG A 35 -4.82 0.66 28.20
CA ARG A 35 -3.38 0.37 28.12
C ARG A 35 -2.87 0.20 26.69
N TYR A 36 -3.68 -0.40 25.81
CA TYR A 36 -3.19 -0.88 24.51
C TYR A 36 -3.84 -0.20 23.30
N ASN A 37 -5.07 0.30 23.42
CA ASN A 37 -5.77 1.04 22.37
C ASN A 37 -6.75 2.09 22.97
N PRO A 38 -6.26 3.22 23.51
CA PRO A 38 -7.11 4.25 24.11
C PRO A 38 -7.80 5.10 23.03
N ASP A 39 -8.69 4.47 22.26
CA ASP A 39 -9.58 5.17 21.34
C ASP A 39 -10.95 5.37 22.02
N TRP A 40 -11.26 6.62 22.35
CA TRP A 40 -12.51 6.95 23.04
C TRP A 40 -13.71 7.00 22.10
N ASN A 41 -13.48 7.20 20.80
CA ASN A 41 -14.55 7.23 19.80
C ASN A 41 -15.11 5.82 19.56
N GLU A 42 -14.25 4.80 19.61
CA GLU A 42 -14.63 3.39 19.48
C GLU A 42 -14.79 2.68 20.83
N PHE A 43 -14.93 3.39 21.95
CA PHE A 43 -14.81 2.78 23.28
C PHE A 43 -15.86 1.68 23.55
N GLU A 44 -17.11 1.90 23.13
CA GLU A 44 -18.17 0.90 23.26
C GLU A 44 -17.90 -0.33 22.38
N ASP A 45 -17.48 -0.12 21.14
CA ASP A 45 -17.14 -1.20 20.21
C ASP A 45 -15.95 -2.02 20.72
N LEU A 46 -14.92 -1.37 21.25
CA LEU A 46 -13.77 -2.05 21.86
C LEU A 46 -14.17 -2.88 23.07
N ILE A 47 -15.18 -2.46 23.84
CA ILE A 47 -15.74 -3.28 24.93
C ILE A 47 -16.45 -4.52 24.36
N GLN A 48 -17.22 -4.36 23.29
CA GLN A 48 -17.94 -5.46 22.64
C GLN A 48 -16.97 -6.49 22.04
N GLU A 49 -15.94 -6.04 21.34
CA GLU A 49 -14.85 -6.90 20.84
C GLU A 49 -14.14 -7.64 21.99
N GLY A 50 -13.93 -6.96 23.12
CA GLY A 50 -13.38 -7.58 24.33
C GLY A 50 -14.26 -8.70 24.89
N ARG A 51 -15.59 -8.51 24.88
CA ARG A 51 -16.55 -9.52 25.29
C ARG A 51 -16.57 -10.71 24.34
N GLU A 52 -16.59 -10.46 23.03
CA GLU A 52 -16.50 -11.50 22.01
C GLU A 52 -15.22 -12.33 22.20
N MET A 53 -14.08 -11.68 22.40
CA MET A 53 -12.81 -12.36 22.64
C MET A 53 -12.86 -13.27 23.87
N ILE A 54 -13.54 -12.86 24.95
CA ILE A 54 -13.73 -13.72 26.12
C ILE A 54 -14.61 -14.93 25.80
N LEU A 55 -15.68 -14.76 25.02
CA LEU A 55 -16.52 -15.89 24.59
C LEU A 55 -15.73 -16.88 23.71
N ILE A 56 -14.84 -16.38 22.85
CA ILE A 56 -13.88 -17.21 22.12
C ILE A 56 -12.94 -17.94 23.09
N CYS A 57 -12.40 -17.22 24.09
CA CYS A 57 -11.51 -17.77 25.11
C CYS A 57 -12.16 -18.93 25.89
N ILE A 58 -13.46 -18.83 26.19
CA ILE A 58 -14.19 -19.90 26.89
C ILE A 58 -14.11 -21.19 26.06
N LYS A 59 -14.26 -21.12 24.74
CA LYS A 59 -14.29 -22.29 23.85
C LYS A 59 -12.90 -22.83 23.50
N ASP A 60 -11.91 -21.96 23.32
CA ASP A 60 -10.58 -22.31 22.81
C ASP A 60 -9.55 -22.61 23.92
N TYR A 61 -9.86 -22.28 25.17
CA TYR A 61 -8.93 -22.45 26.29
C TYR A 61 -8.66 -23.94 26.56
N ASN A 62 -7.37 -24.29 26.60
CA ASN A 62 -6.91 -25.63 26.91
C ASN A 62 -6.43 -25.70 28.38
N PRO A 63 -7.19 -26.35 29.29
CA PRO A 63 -6.83 -26.46 30.70
C PRO A 63 -5.61 -27.35 30.96
N ASN A 64 -5.17 -28.16 29.98
CA ASN A 64 -3.97 -29.00 30.11
C ASN A 64 -2.67 -28.19 30.00
N ILE A 65 -2.76 -26.96 29.50
CA ILE A 65 -1.64 -26.01 29.52
C ILE A 65 -1.66 -25.38 30.91
N ASN A 66 -0.54 -25.41 31.62
CA ASN A 66 -0.40 -24.94 33.00
C ASN A 66 -0.43 -23.39 33.11
N VAL A 67 -1.42 -22.75 32.48
CA VAL A 67 -1.65 -21.31 32.44
C VAL A 67 -3.08 -21.08 32.89
N PRO A 68 -3.33 -20.34 33.99
CA PRO A 68 -4.68 -20.06 34.46
C PRO A 68 -5.54 -19.33 33.42
N PHE A 69 -6.83 -19.64 33.35
CA PHE A 69 -7.80 -19.04 32.43
C PHE A 69 -7.76 -17.50 32.40
N LEU A 70 -7.69 -16.87 33.58
CA LEU A 70 -7.60 -15.41 33.69
C LEU A 70 -6.31 -14.85 33.05
N GLY A 71 -5.18 -15.57 33.21
CA GLY A 71 -3.91 -15.21 32.60
C GLY A 71 -3.95 -15.36 31.08
N TYR A 72 -4.63 -16.40 30.60
CA TYR A 72 -4.90 -16.62 29.18
C TYR A 72 -5.71 -15.46 28.58
N ILE A 73 -6.86 -15.11 29.17
CA ILE A 73 -7.70 -13.97 28.74
C ILE A 73 -6.91 -12.67 28.71
N LYS A 74 -6.13 -12.38 29.76
CA LYS A 74 -5.31 -11.16 29.83
C LYS A 74 -4.34 -11.06 28.65
N SER A 75 -3.73 -12.18 28.26
CA SER A 75 -2.86 -12.23 27.09
C SER A 75 -3.66 -11.98 25.79
N ARG A 76 -4.80 -12.64 25.62
CA ARG A 76 -5.66 -12.51 24.43
C ARG A 76 -6.17 -11.07 24.24
N LEU A 77 -6.68 -10.44 25.30
CA LEU A 77 -7.10 -9.04 25.29
C LEU A 77 -5.95 -8.08 24.96
N LYS A 78 -4.75 -8.30 25.50
CA LYS A 78 -3.56 -7.51 25.14
C LYS A 78 -3.31 -7.53 23.63
N TYR A 79 -3.28 -8.72 23.02
CA TYR A 79 -2.96 -8.85 21.60
C TYR A 79 -4.09 -8.40 20.68
N LEU A 80 -5.35 -8.56 21.08
CA LEU A 80 -6.51 -7.98 20.38
C LEU A 80 -6.31 -6.48 20.19
N TYR A 81 -6.14 -5.74 21.29
CA TYR A 81 -6.05 -4.27 21.23
C TYR A 81 -4.72 -3.76 20.65
N LEU A 82 -3.61 -4.46 20.88
CA LEU A 82 -2.34 -4.11 20.24
C LEU A 82 -2.39 -4.23 18.71
N ASN A 83 -3.10 -5.23 18.18
CA ASN A 83 -3.21 -5.41 16.74
C ASN A 83 -4.19 -4.40 16.11
N LYS A 84 -5.28 -4.06 16.78
CA LYS A 84 -6.19 -2.98 16.37
C LYS A 84 -5.48 -1.63 16.22
N ARG A 85 -4.62 -1.27 17.18
CA ARG A 85 -3.85 -0.01 17.13
C ARG A 85 -2.93 0.09 15.91
N LYS A 86 -2.49 -1.03 15.33
CA LYS A 86 -1.60 -1.01 14.15
C LYS A 86 -2.31 -0.61 12.86
N VAL A 87 -3.64 -0.64 12.83
CA VAL A 87 -4.39 -0.13 11.68
C VAL A 87 -4.15 1.37 11.61
N LYS A 88 -3.66 1.84 10.45
CA LYS A 88 -3.42 3.27 10.24
C LYS A 88 -4.73 4.01 10.47
N LYS A 89 -4.71 5.03 11.33
CA LYS A 89 -5.82 5.98 11.39
C LYS A 89 -5.90 6.69 10.05
N GLU A 90 -7.00 6.48 9.35
CA GLU A 90 -7.35 7.26 8.19
C GLU A 90 -7.96 8.56 8.70
N PHE A 91 -7.45 9.69 8.20
CA PHE A 91 -8.02 11.00 8.49
C PHE A 91 -9.00 11.33 7.38
N SER A 92 -10.12 11.97 7.73
CA SER A 92 -11.01 12.53 6.72
C SER A 92 -10.28 13.65 6.00
N LEU A 93 -10.39 13.69 4.68
CA LEU A 93 -9.80 14.79 3.90
C LEU A 93 -10.45 16.14 4.24
N ASN A 94 -11.68 16.12 4.75
CA ASN A 94 -12.43 17.31 5.18
C ASN A 94 -12.18 17.65 6.66
N GLU A 95 -11.30 16.92 7.35
CA GLU A 95 -10.90 17.27 8.72
C GLU A 95 -9.91 18.45 8.68
N SER A 96 -10.09 19.41 9.58
CA SER A 96 -9.18 20.56 9.67
C SER A 96 -7.82 20.15 10.22
N PHE A 97 -6.78 20.62 9.56
CA PHE A 97 -5.40 20.57 10.00
C PHE A 97 -5.04 21.85 10.76
N GLY A 98 -4.73 21.71 12.05
CA GLY A 98 -4.37 22.84 12.91
C GLY A 98 -5.56 23.72 13.30
N GLU A 99 -5.27 24.89 13.87
CA GLU A 99 -6.29 25.83 14.37
C GLU A 99 -6.85 26.75 13.28
N ASP A 100 -6.17 26.84 12.14
CA ASP A 100 -6.52 27.76 11.05
C ASP A 100 -7.66 27.23 10.15
N GLY A 101 -8.18 26.03 10.43
CA GLY A 101 -9.34 25.46 9.74
C GLY A 101 -9.06 24.88 8.35
N VAL A 102 -7.81 24.90 7.88
CA VAL A 102 -7.40 24.36 6.57
C VAL A 102 -7.67 22.86 6.51
N GLU A 103 -8.41 22.38 5.52
CA GLU A 103 -8.71 20.95 5.39
C GLU A 103 -7.48 20.15 4.90
N TYR A 104 -7.35 18.88 5.32
CA TYR A 104 -6.27 18.01 4.82
C TYR A 104 -6.25 17.89 3.29
N LEU A 105 -7.41 17.97 2.63
CA LEU A 105 -7.53 17.95 1.17
C LEU A 105 -6.70 19.05 0.50
N GLU A 106 -6.68 20.25 1.08
CA GLU A 106 -6.01 21.42 0.51
C GLU A 106 -4.48 21.32 0.58
N LEU A 107 -3.97 20.48 1.48
CA LEU A 107 -2.52 20.24 1.65
C LEU A 107 -1.98 19.21 0.65
N LEU A 108 -2.85 18.49 -0.06
CA LEU A 108 -2.43 17.46 -1.01
C LEU A 108 -2.02 18.09 -2.34
N GLU A 109 -0.77 17.88 -2.72
CA GLU A 109 -0.27 18.29 -4.04
C GLU A 109 -0.86 17.39 -5.14
N SER A 110 -1.30 18.02 -6.24
CA SER A 110 -1.71 17.30 -7.44
C SER A 110 -0.52 16.57 -8.05
N LYS A 111 -0.76 15.35 -8.56
CA LYS A 111 0.25 14.63 -9.35
C LYS A 111 0.40 15.20 -10.77
N GLU A 112 -0.53 16.04 -11.21
CA GLU A 112 -0.51 16.62 -12.54
C GLU A 112 0.45 17.80 -12.59
N ASN A 113 1.55 17.62 -13.31
CA ASN A 113 2.49 18.69 -13.61
C ASN A 113 2.26 19.20 -15.04
N ILE A 114 1.28 20.10 -15.19
CA ILE A 114 0.88 20.69 -16.49
C ILE A 114 2.09 21.26 -17.24
N LEU A 115 3.03 21.84 -16.50
CA LEU A 115 4.22 22.48 -17.06
C LEU A 115 5.16 21.43 -17.68
N GLU A 116 5.33 20.29 -17.00
CA GLU A 116 6.10 19.16 -17.51
C GLU A 116 5.43 18.53 -18.74
N ASP A 117 4.10 18.37 -18.74
CA ASP A 117 3.35 17.88 -19.90
C ASP A 117 3.54 18.77 -21.14
N VAL A 118 3.57 20.09 -20.96
CA VAL A 118 3.80 21.04 -22.06
C VAL A 118 5.24 20.92 -22.57
N LEU A 119 6.23 20.86 -21.67
CA LEU A 119 7.64 20.69 -22.04
C LEU A 119 7.87 19.37 -22.79
N GLU A 120 7.26 18.27 -22.34
CA GLU A 120 7.33 16.99 -23.03
C GLU A 120 6.77 17.08 -24.45
N LYS A 121 5.59 17.69 -24.62
CA LYS A 121 4.98 17.87 -25.96
C LYS A 121 5.88 18.66 -26.90
N GLU A 122 6.54 19.70 -26.41
CA GLU A 122 7.52 20.45 -27.20
C GLU A 122 8.72 19.58 -27.60
N ILE A 123 9.28 18.82 -26.66
CA ILE A 123 10.40 17.91 -26.91
C ILE A 123 10.02 16.85 -27.94
N TYR A 124 8.84 16.24 -27.82
CA TYR A 124 8.34 15.25 -28.79
C TYR A 124 8.15 15.85 -30.18
N THR A 125 7.58 17.05 -30.26
CA THR A 125 7.38 17.75 -31.54
C THR A 125 8.72 18.05 -32.21
N LYS A 126 9.69 18.55 -31.44
CA LYS A 126 11.06 18.80 -31.91
C LYS A 126 11.72 17.50 -32.39
N LEU A 127 11.68 16.45 -31.58
CA LEU A 127 12.27 15.15 -31.93
C LEU A 127 11.63 14.58 -33.21
N TYR A 128 10.31 14.67 -33.35
CA TYR A 128 9.59 14.23 -34.55
C TYR A 128 10.06 14.97 -35.81
N ASN A 129 10.20 16.29 -35.72
CA ASN A 129 10.70 17.11 -36.83
C ASN A 129 12.14 16.70 -37.21
N VAL A 130 13.03 16.53 -36.23
CA VAL A 130 14.41 16.11 -36.48
C VAL A 130 14.46 14.70 -37.09
N ILE A 131 13.67 13.73 -36.61
CA ILE A 131 13.59 12.38 -37.20
C ILE A 131 13.14 12.45 -38.67
N ASN A 132 12.22 13.34 -39.02
CA ASN A 132 11.75 13.50 -40.40
C ASN A 132 12.81 14.06 -41.35
N THR A 133 13.84 14.73 -40.82
CA THR A 133 14.97 15.22 -41.62
C THR A 133 16.10 14.19 -41.81
N LEU A 134 15.96 12.98 -41.26
CA LEU A 134 16.94 11.91 -41.45
C LEU A 134 16.79 11.24 -42.83
N PRO A 135 17.90 10.77 -43.42
CA PRO A 135 17.86 9.90 -44.60
C PRO A 135 16.95 8.69 -44.38
N LYS A 136 16.21 8.29 -45.43
CA LYS A 136 15.23 7.19 -45.39
C LYS A 136 15.75 5.93 -44.69
N ARG A 137 16.97 5.48 -45.06
CA ARG A 137 17.59 4.27 -44.49
C ARG A 137 17.95 4.41 -43.01
N GLU A 138 18.43 5.57 -42.57
CA GLU A 138 18.72 5.85 -41.16
C GLU A 138 17.43 5.87 -40.32
N LYS A 139 16.37 6.49 -40.84
CA LYS A 139 15.05 6.52 -40.21
C LYS A 139 14.44 5.11 -40.11
N GLU A 140 14.55 4.31 -41.16
CA GLU A 140 14.11 2.91 -41.20
C GLU A 140 14.84 2.03 -40.16
N VAL A 141 16.17 2.14 -40.08
CA VAL A 141 16.98 1.39 -39.09
C VAL A 141 16.66 1.81 -37.65
N LEU A 142 16.49 3.11 -37.39
CA LEU A 142 16.05 3.58 -36.07
C LEU A 142 14.67 3.04 -35.71
N GLY A 143 13.73 3.09 -36.65
CA GLY A 143 12.38 2.62 -36.40
C GLY A 143 12.30 1.12 -36.14
N ASP A 144 13.06 0.34 -36.89
CA ASP A 144 13.19 -1.10 -36.67
C ASP A 144 13.83 -1.44 -35.31
N PHE A 145 14.85 -0.68 -34.90
CA PHE A 145 15.56 -0.95 -33.65
C PHE A 145 14.77 -0.52 -32.41
N PHE A 146 14.17 0.69 -32.43
CA PHE A 146 13.54 1.28 -31.24
C PHE A 146 12.04 1.06 -31.13
N PHE A 147 11.31 0.90 -32.25
CA PHE A 147 9.85 0.72 -32.23
C PHE A 147 9.40 -0.69 -32.59
N ARG A 148 10.28 -1.53 -33.14
CA ARG A 148 9.97 -2.92 -33.54
C ARG A 148 10.87 -3.95 -32.88
N ASP A 149 11.73 -3.53 -31.94
CA ASP A 149 12.65 -4.37 -31.18
C ASP A 149 13.50 -5.34 -32.01
N LEU A 150 13.81 -4.96 -33.27
CA LEU A 150 14.63 -5.80 -34.14
C LEU A 150 16.10 -5.69 -33.74
N THR A 151 16.76 -6.83 -33.63
CA THR A 151 18.21 -6.88 -33.40
C THR A 151 18.97 -6.42 -34.64
N ILE A 152 20.21 -5.97 -34.45
CA ILE A 152 21.07 -5.52 -35.57
C ILE A 152 21.24 -6.63 -36.62
N THR A 153 21.28 -7.90 -36.19
CA THR A 153 21.37 -9.05 -37.09
C THR A 153 20.07 -9.26 -37.89
N GLN A 154 18.90 -9.07 -37.27
CA GLN A 154 17.61 -9.13 -37.97
C GLN A 154 17.46 -7.98 -38.98
N ILE A 155 17.87 -6.76 -38.62
CA ILE A 155 17.84 -5.59 -39.50
C ILE A 155 18.79 -5.78 -40.69
N SER A 156 20.00 -6.31 -40.44
CA SER A 156 20.98 -6.66 -41.46
C SER A 156 20.40 -7.63 -42.50
N LYS A 157 19.74 -8.69 -42.04
CA LYS A 157 19.05 -9.66 -42.90
C LYS A 157 17.88 -9.03 -43.67
N LYS A 158 17.03 -8.25 -42.99
CA LYS A 158 15.85 -7.59 -43.56
C LYS A 158 16.18 -6.69 -44.75
N TYR A 159 17.27 -5.95 -44.64
CA TYR A 159 17.69 -4.99 -45.67
C TYR A 159 18.79 -5.49 -46.59
N ASN A 160 19.24 -6.73 -46.43
CA ASN A 160 20.36 -7.33 -47.15
C ASN A 160 21.63 -6.45 -47.13
N ILE A 161 21.97 -5.93 -45.95
CA ILE A 161 23.16 -5.09 -45.72
C ILE A 161 24.03 -5.69 -44.62
N THR A 162 25.32 -5.34 -44.60
CA THR A 162 26.23 -5.88 -43.58
C THR A 162 25.86 -5.40 -42.18
N TYR A 163 26.17 -6.21 -41.16
CA TYR A 163 26.03 -5.86 -39.75
C TYR A 163 26.66 -4.49 -39.41
N ARG A 164 27.86 -4.23 -39.97
CA ARG A 164 28.59 -2.97 -39.77
C ARG A 164 27.86 -1.77 -40.39
N THR A 165 27.20 -1.95 -41.52
CA THR A 165 26.39 -0.90 -42.15
C THR A 165 25.20 -0.51 -41.29
N VAL A 166 24.50 -1.47 -40.66
CA VAL A 166 23.39 -1.19 -39.74
C VAL A 166 23.88 -0.41 -38.51
N LEU A 167 25.01 -0.83 -37.92
CA LEU A 167 25.63 -0.12 -36.81
C LEU A 167 25.98 1.33 -37.18
N ASN A 168 26.60 1.53 -38.34
CA ASN A 168 26.95 2.87 -38.82
C ASN A 168 25.70 3.73 -39.07
N GLN A 169 24.66 3.19 -39.69
CA GLN A 169 23.41 3.91 -39.92
C GLN A 169 22.76 4.32 -38.60
N LYS A 170 22.66 3.41 -37.62
CA LYS A 170 22.14 3.72 -36.29
C LYS A 170 22.99 4.79 -35.57
N SER A 171 24.31 4.63 -35.58
CA SER A 171 25.23 5.56 -34.91
C SER A 171 25.18 6.96 -35.53
N ASN A 172 25.21 7.05 -36.86
CA ASN A 172 25.12 8.32 -37.59
C ASN A 172 23.76 9.00 -37.37
N ALA A 173 22.67 8.23 -37.38
CA ALA A 173 21.34 8.75 -37.11
C ALA A 173 21.27 9.35 -35.70
N LEU A 174 21.75 8.63 -34.68
CA LEU A 174 21.79 9.12 -33.30
C LEU A 174 22.67 10.35 -33.14
N LYS A 175 23.81 10.43 -33.85
CA LYS A 175 24.67 11.60 -33.85
C LYS A 175 23.94 12.83 -34.40
N LYS A 176 23.27 12.70 -35.56
CA LYS A 176 22.47 13.78 -36.17
C LYS A 176 21.31 14.20 -35.27
N LEU A 177 20.61 13.25 -34.65
CA LEU A 177 19.55 13.57 -33.69
C LEU A 177 20.11 14.41 -32.53
N ARG A 178 21.24 14.00 -31.93
CA ARG A 178 21.87 14.74 -30.82
C ARG A 178 22.35 16.14 -31.21
N GLU A 179 22.96 16.30 -32.38
CA GLU A 179 23.46 17.60 -32.84
C GLU A 179 22.30 18.56 -33.13
N ARG A 180 21.27 18.10 -33.83
CA ARG A 180 20.11 18.92 -34.19
C ARG A 180 19.22 19.26 -33.01
N MET A 181 19.13 18.37 -32.01
CA MET A 181 18.42 18.65 -30.75
C MET A 181 19.14 19.67 -29.85
N LYS A 182 20.44 19.91 -30.05
CA LYS A 182 21.24 20.86 -29.25
C LYS A 182 21.31 22.27 -29.85
N ASN A 183 21.14 22.41 -31.17
CA ASN A 183 21.39 23.66 -31.89
C ASN A 183 20.20 24.67 -31.86
N ASP A 184 19.14 24.39 -31.11
CA ASP A 184 17.97 25.29 -30.95
C ASP A 184 17.86 25.87 -29.52
N VAL A 185 19.01 26.16 -28.88
CA VAL A 185 19.12 26.92 -27.62
C VAL A 185 19.82 28.24 -27.86
#